data_AF-A0A3M5UMI2-F1
#
_entry.id   AF-A0A3M5UMI2-F1
#
_cell.length_a   1.000
_cell.length_b   1.000
_cell.length_c   1.000
_cell.angle_alpha   90.00
_cell.angle_beta   90.00
_cell.angle_gamma   90.00
#
_symmetry.space_group_name_H-M   'P 1'
#
loop_
_entity.id
_entity.type
_entity.pdbx_description
1 polymer ?
#
loop_
_entity_poly.entity_id
_entity_poly.type
_entity_poly.pdbx_seq_one_letter_code
_entity_poly.pdbx_strand_id
1 'polypeptide(L)' 'MCRVIDWRSTVETAYERGVRLHIELPPGAVLTGLARKVFQQGTALAFQAARLDSLVALSREEGRRSP' A
#
# COMPACT_ATOMS: atom_id res chain seq x y z
N MET A 1 -16.89 0.45 -20.60
CA MET A 1 -16.27 -0.24 -19.44
C MET A 1 -17.15 0.01 -18.23
N CYS A 2 -17.88 -1.00 -17.74
CA CYS A 2 -18.83 -0.87 -16.61
C CYS A 2 -18.76 -2.10 -15.69
N ARG A 3 -17.54 -2.47 -15.24
CA ARG A 3 -17.36 -3.59 -14.33
C ARG A 3 -17.07 -3.08 -12.93
N VAL A 4 -17.72 -3.68 -11.94
CA VAL A 4 -17.43 -3.42 -10.52
C VAL A 4 -16.01 -3.89 -10.21
N ILE A 5 -15.22 -3.03 -9.57
CA ILE A 5 -13.90 -3.34 -9.07
C ILE A 5 -13.98 -3.46 -7.55
N ASP A 6 -13.76 -4.67 -7.04
CA ASP A 6 -13.64 -4.89 -5.60
C ASP A 6 -12.21 -4.62 -5.13
N TRP A 7 -11.93 -3.34 -4.92
CA TRP A 7 -10.64 -2.90 -4.41
C TRP A 7 -10.37 -3.38 -2.99
N ARG A 8 -11.40 -3.44 -2.13
CA ARG A 8 -11.22 -3.85 -0.72
C ARG A 8 -10.71 -5.29 -0.65
N SER A 9 -11.38 -6.22 -1.33
CA SER A 9 -10.95 -7.62 -1.30
C SER A 9 -9.57 -7.83 -1.90
N THR A 10 -9.20 -7.03 -2.91
CA THR A 10 -7.83 -7.05 -3.47
C THR A 10 -6.78 -6.71 -2.41
N VAL A 11 -7.04 -5.67 -1.62
CA VAL A 11 -6.13 -5.21 -0.55
C VAL A 11 -6.14 -6.18 0.64
N GLU A 12 -7.29 -6.73 1.01
CA GLU A 12 -7.42 -7.76 2.06
C GLU A 12 -6.61 -9.01 1.71
N THR A 13 -6.78 -9.53 0.49
CA THR A 13 -6.02 -10.70 0.01
C THR A 13 -4.51 -10.43 0.02
N ALA A 14 -4.06 -9.23 -0.34
CA ALA A 14 -2.65 -8.87 -0.27
C ALA A 14 -2.14 -8.86 1.18
N TYR A 15 -2.91 -8.29 2.10
CA TYR A 15 -2.59 -8.24 3.52
C TYR A 15 -2.53 -9.64 4.16
N GLU A 16 -3.50 -10.51 3.86
CA GLU A 16 -3.52 -11.90 4.30
C GLU A 16 -2.31 -12.69 3.81
N ARG A 17 -1.79 -12.37 2.62
CA ARG A 17 -0.56 -12.95 2.04
C ARG A 17 0.73 -12.38 2.63
N GLY A 18 0.64 -11.51 3.64
CA GLY A 18 1.81 -11.00 4.36
C GLY A 18 2.33 -9.65 3.87
N VAL A 19 1.68 -9.00 2.89
CA VAL A 19 2.07 -7.64 2.51
C VAL A 19 1.87 -6.70 3.70
N ARG A 20 2.91 -5.95 4.10
CA ARG A 20 2.79 -4.90 5.13
C ARG A 20 3.11 -3.51 4.62
N LEU A 21 3.58 -3.37 3.37
CA LEU A 21 3.82 -2.07 2.74
C LEU A 21 3.00 -1.89 1.46
N HIS A 22 2.13 -0.86 1.43
CA HIS A 22 1.40 -0.39 0.26
C HIS A 22 1.92 0.99 -0.16
N ILE A 23 2.34 1.11 -1.42
CA ILE A 23 2.77 2.37 -2.03
C ILE A 23 1.89 2.65 -3.25
N GLU A 24 1.14 3.75 -3.22
CA GLU A 24 0.39 4.25 -4.37
C GLU A 24 1.27 5.21 -5.19
N LEU A 25 1.42 4.91 -6.48
CA LEU A 25 2.14 5.77 -7.43
C LEU A 25 1.29 6.97 -7.87
N PRO A 26 1.91 8.08 -8.31
CA PRO A 26 1.16 9.25 -8.74
C PRO A 26 0.28 8.97 -9.99
N PRO A 27 -0.82 9.73 -10.17
CA PRO A 27 -1.30 10.83 -9.33
C PRO A 27 -2.32 10.40 -8.26
N GLY A 28 -2.32 11.11 -7.13
CA GLY A 28 -3.34 11.03 -6.08
C GLY A 28 -2.90 10.27 -4.82
N ALA A 29 -3.90 10.05 -3.96
CA ALA A 29 -3.78 9.33 -2.69
C ALA A 29 -5.05 8.48 -2.41
N VAL A 30 -5.83 8.18 -3.45
CA VAL A 30 -7.16 7.56 -3.31
C VAL A 30 -7.01 6.11 -2.89
N LEU A 31 -6.14 5.36 -3.56
CA LEU A 31 -5.94 3.93 -3.25
C LEU A 31 -5.32 3.75 -1.87
N THR A 32 -4.41 4.65 -1.48
CA THR A 32 -3.84 4.74 -0.14
C THR A 32 -4.93 4.98 0.89
N GLY A 33 -5.82 5.96 0.66
CA GLY A 33 -6.93 6.26 1.57
C GLY A 33 -7.88 5.08 1.76
N LEU A 34 -8.18 4.36 0.67
CA LEU A 34 -8.99 3.14 0.73
C LEU A 34 -8.26 2.00 1.46
N ALA A 35 -6.96 1.81 1.19
CA ALA A 35 -6.15 0.73 1.76
C ALA A 35 -5.89 0.90 3.28
N ARG A 36 -5.85 2.14 3.79
CA ARG A 36 -5.68 2.43 5.23
C ARG A 36 -6.68 1.71 6.14
N LYS A 37 -7.89 1.42 5.65
CA LYS A 37 -8.91 0.71 6.44
C LYS A 37 -8.58 -0.77 6.66
N VAL A 38 -7.78 -1.35 5.77
CA VAL A 38 -7.35 -2.77 5.80
C VAL A 38 -5.98 -2.91 6.47
N PHE A 39 -5.05 -2.00 6.17
CA PHE A 39 -3.67 -2.01 6.68
C PHE A 39 -3.60 -1.47 8.13
N GLN A 40 -4.25 -2.13 9.10
CA GLN A 40 -4.26 -1.68 10.50
C GLN A 40 -2.89 -1.77 11.17
N GLN A 41 -2.10 -2.80 10.85
CA GLN A 41 -0.73 -3.01 11.36
C GLN A 41 0.34 -2.82 10.28
N GLY A 42 -0.08 -2.43 9.07
CA GLY A 42 0.80 -2.18 7.93
C GLY A 42 0.93 -0.70 7.60
N THR A 43 1.80 -0.37 6.66
CA THR A 43 2.03 0.99 6.19
C THR A 43 1.38 1.20 4.82
N ALA A 44 0.54 2.22 4.68
CA ALA A 44 -0.03 2.66 3.41
C ALA A 44 0.36 4.11 3.13
N LEU A 45 1.03 4.35 1.99
CA LEU A 45 1.60 5.65 1.63
C LEU A 45 1.33 6.00 0.17
N ALA A 46 0.97 7.26 -0.06
CA ALA A 46 0.93 7.84 -1.39
C ALA A 46 2.32 8.40 -1.72
N PHE A 47 2.81 8.13 -2.92
CA PHE A 47 4.13 8.60 -3.38
C PHE A 47 4.25 10.13 -3.27
N GLN A 48 3.18 10.86 -3.59
CA GLN A 48 3.19 12.33 -3.53
C GLN A 48 3.21 12.89 -2.10
N ALA A 49 2.95 12.07 -1.09
CA ALA A 49 2.98 12.45 0.33
C ALA A 49 4.33 12.13 1.00
N ALA A 50 5.29 11.53 0.30
CA ALA A 50 6.59 11.14 0.83
C ALA A 50 7.72 11.49 -0.15
N ARG A 51 8.92 11.70 0.38
CA ARG A 51 10.11 11.85 -0.45
C ARG A 51 10.56 10.48 -0.97
N LEU A 52 11.20 10.47 -2.15
CA LEU A 52 11.67 9.23 -2.78
C LEU A 52 12.66 8.45 -1.90
N ASP A 53 13.57 9.15 -1.22
CA ASP A 53 14.52 8.58 -0.26
C ASP A 53 13.82 7.78 0.85
N SER A 54 12.73 8.31 1.38
CA SER A 54 11.90 7.72 2.44
C SER A 54 11.18 6.47 1.93
N LEU A 55 10.66 6.51 0.69
CA LEU A 55 10.02 5.35 0.06
C LEU A 55 11.02 4.21 -0.18
N VAL A 56 12.22 4.53 -0.63
CA VAL A 56 13.30 3.54 -0.81
C VAL A 56 13.72 2.94 0.53
N ALA A 57 13.86 3.76 1.58
CA ALA A 57 14.18 3.28 2.91
C ALA A 57 13.12 2.31 3.44
N LEU A 58 11.83 2.66 3.32
CA LEU A 58 10.71 1.82 3.74
C LEU A 58 10.63 0.51 2.94
N SER A 59 10.87 0.57 1.63
CA SER A 59 10.88 -0.63 0.78
C SER A 59 12.00 -1.60 1.18
N ARG A 60 13.19 -1.09 1.52
CA ARG A 60 14.30 -1.91 2.03
C ARG A 60 14.01 -2.48 3.42
N GLU A 61 13.39 -1.70 4.28
CA GLU A 61 13.01 -2.14 5.62
C GLU A 61 11.99 -3.29 5.57
N GLU A 62 10.97 -3.17 4.72
CA GLU A 62 9.99 -4.23 4.50
C GLU A 62 10.67 -5.51 3.99
N GLY A 63 11.56 -5.40 2.99
CA GLY A 63 12.32 -6.54 2.48
C GLY A 63 13.26 -7.19 3.51
N ARG A 64 13.56 -6.50 4.62
CA ARG A 64 14.33 -7.05 5.75
C ARG A 64 13.42 -7.68 6.82
N ARG A 65 12.14 -7.31 6.86
CA ARG A 65 11.13 -7.81 7.79
C ARG A 65 10.42 -9.06 7.26
N SER A 66 10.29 -9.19 5.94
CA SER A 66 9.88 -10.43 5.29
C SER A 66 11.09 -11.37 5.12
N PRO A 67 11.09 -12.57 5.73
CA PRO A 67 12.14 -13.56 5.57
C PRO A 67 12.18 -14.18 4.16
#